data_AF-A0A261CIR6-F1
#
_entry.id   AF-A0A261CIR6-F1
#
_cell.length_a   1.000
_cell.length_b   1.000
_cell.length_c   1.000
_cell.angle_alpha   90.00
_cell.angle_beta   90.00
_cell.angle_gamma   90.00
#
_symmetry.space_group_name_H-M   'P 1'
#
loop_
_entity.id
_entity.type
_entity.pdbx_description
1 polymer ?
#
loop_
_entity_poly.entity_id
_entity_poly.type
_entity_poly.pdbx_seq_one_letter_code
_entity_poly.pdbx_strand_id
1 'polypeptide(L)'
;MFIDSVITLDNLAGKTRLELLDDGAGMDNVQARIIAQIGRTNKKSPQIGRNGNGIITGGMYFASEVLVLTKIGLSLTAILISRFLQLQNEYEMCIPFFSALLDGDMLVCCSVEDQHNFKTIKEFAPLAIGESLQDLFKKIKGNTGTLVVIGPLRETGLGKMILEVKIETNDLIIPVVNDPLDDIEDDDDEDSFLPHRTSLRKFLEKFYLTPKMNINLLGEKVNAVKIGGKWVGKRYEDVMFSSNLDFLVVRDLVIGLENNIANLHGRMRDGEETSNAIREASSNFRGLEKLWKRFTVSVTLGLEVDNRRDNGIHIYYEGRLITWGWKNLRFFETAHKKLGISMFLNVIGEKDGYFSLSLNKTELRMPELFKRRLNTILYKYEEYMNTDGMLLHLQKWNQFVAEDSNPCKKFWNNYGYPNFDNESCQRKEWTRKTHRILGRECGYWFLCQSCRSWRHTPISQQRDSRQCTDLGNRVCLKENDRDATMFVECLSIMTPAPSIQPQMVVAPRVVSSQAINQPKVEKRVHREEEEEKVVLSKTRRMQTRSSVRRDQPDMDENPNERPGTSGSH
;
A
#
# COMPACT_ATOMS: atom_id res chain seq x y z
N MET A 1 23.97 -11.40 9.08
CA MET A 1 23.45 -10.69 10.26
C MET A 1 22.31 -9.82 9.76
N PHE A 2 21.15 -9.85 10.41
CA PHE A 2 20.04 -8.97 10.04
C PHE A 2 20.20 -7.64 10.75
N ILE A 3 19.61 -6.59 10.17
CA ILE A 3 19.65 -5.26 10.76
C ILE A 3 18.68 -5.23 11.94
N ASP A 4 19.16 -4.76 13.08
CA ASP A 4 18.40 -4.41 14.26
C ASP A 4 18.21 -2.90 14.31
N SER A 5 16.98 -2.48 14.59
CA SER A 5 16.64 -1.07 14.81
C SER A 5 16.00 -0.90 16.17
N VAL A 6 16.45 0.10 16.90
CA VAL A 6 16.00 0.44 18.25
C VAL A 6 15.41 1.84 18.23
N ILE A 7 14.21 1.96 18.78
CA ILE A 7 13.47 3.22 18.91
C ILE A 7 13.30 3.50 20.39
N THR A 8 13.86 4.61 20.88
CA THR A 8 13.73 5.06 22.27
C THR A 8 13.21 6.48 22.34
N LEU A 9 12.53 6.79 23.46
CA LEU A 9 12.12 8.14 23.79
C LEU A 9 12.81 8.54 25.10
N ASP A 10 13.69 9.53 25.02
CA ASP A 10 14.45 10.01 26.16
C ASP A 10 13.84 11.33 26.65
N ASN A 11 13.49 11.41 27.94
CA ASN A 11 13.01 12.64 28.58
C ASN A 11 14.15 13.31 29.36
N LEU A 12 14.62 14.45 28.88
CA LEU A 12 15.82 15.11 29.38
C LEU A 12 15.49 16.49 29.93
N ALA A 13 15.31 16.60 31.24
CA ALA A 13 15.15 17.88 31.96
C ALA A 13 14.19 18.88 31.28
N GLY A 14 13.03 18.39 30.79
CA GLY A 14 12.02 19.20 30.10
C GLY A 14 12.14 19.24 28.57
N LYS A 15 13.09 18.52 27.97
CA LYS A 15 13.23 18.34 26.52
C LYS A 15 13.18 16.85 26.17
N THR A 16 12.08 16.43 25.57
CA THR A 16 11.93 15.05 25.10
C THR A 16 12.57 14.90 23.73
N ARG A 17 13.25 13.78 23.45
CA ARG A 17 13.79 13.45 22.12
C ARG A 17 13.52 12.00 21.74
N LEU A 18 13.33 11.76 20.45
CA LEU A 18 13.20 10.44 19.85
C LEU A 18 14.56 10.02 19.28
N GLU A 19 15.03 8.82 19.61
CA GLU A 19 16.24 8.24 19.05
C GLU A 19 15.91 7.01 18.19
N LEU A 20 16.45 6.97 16.98
CA LEU A 20 16.36 5.86 16.03
C LEU A 20 17.77 5.34 15.76
N LEU A 21 18.13 4.20 16.34
CA LEU A 21 19.43 3.56 16.20
C LEU A 21 19.31 2.33 15.31
N ASP A 22 20.14 2.23 14.27
CA ASP A 22 20.30 1.02 13.47
C ASP A 22 21.77 0.56 13.41
N ASP A 23 21.97 -0.74 13.26
CA ASP A 23 23.27 -1.39 13.03
C ASP A 23 23.52 -1.69 11.54
N GLY A 24 22.88 -0.92 10.65
CA GLY A 24 23.00 -1.05 9.22
C GLY A 24 24.39 -0.67 8.69
N ALA A 25 24.47 -0.42 7.38
CA ALA A 25 25.75 -0.21 6.70
C ALA A 25 26.50 1.07 7.11
N GLY A 26 25.83 2.01 7.79
CA GLY A 26 26.35 3.36 8.02
C GLY A 26 26.52 4.14 6.72
N MET A 27 27.18 5.30 6.81
CA MET A 27 27.53 6.15 5.66
C MET A 27 28.94 6.68 5.82
N ASP A 28 29.67 6.74 4.70
CA ASP A 28 30.91 7.50 4.62
C ASP A 28 30.62 9.01 4.48
N ASN A 29 31.67 9.83 4.50
CA ASN A 29 31.54 11.28 4.41
C ASN A 29 30.88 11.75 3.10
N VAL A 30 31.08 11.06 1.98
CA VAL A 30 30.49 11.40 0.68
C VAL A 30 29.00 11.08 0.67
N GLN A 31 28.62 9.92 1.17
CA GLN A 31 27.24 9.47 1.29
C GLN A 31 26.46 10.35 2.28
N ALA A 32 27.07 10.67 3.42
CA ALA A 32 26.49 11.54 4.43
C ALA A 32 26.18 12.94 3.87
N ARG A 33 27.08 13.51 3.03
CA ARG A 33 26.84 14.80 2.36
C ARG A 33 25.61 14.81 1.45
N ILE A 34 25.18 13.66 0.93
CA ILE A 34 23.94 13.57 0.12
C ILE A 34 22.71 13.84 0.98
N ILE A 35 22.72 13.53 2.29
CA ILE A 35 21.59 13.85 3.18
C ILE A 35 21.37 15.35 3.29
N ALA A 36 22.45 16.15 3.26
CA ALA A 36 22.34 17.61 3.26
C ALA A 36 21.80 18.19 1.94
N GLN A 37 21.69 17.38 0.89
CA GLN A 37 21.22 17.79 -0.44
C GLN A 37 19.78 17.33 -0.65
N ILE A 38 18.83 18.20 -0.30
CA ILE A 38 17.39 17.96 -0.46
C ILE A 38 17.08 17.51 -1.89
N GLY A 39 16.28 16.45 -2.02
CA GLY A 39 15.83 15.87 -3.27
C GLY A 39 16.80 14.88 -3.89
N ARG A 40 18.03 14.74 -3.34
CA ARG A 40 19.03 13.85 -3.90
C ARG A 40 18.99 12.46 -3.25
N THR A 41 19.08 11.42 -4.07
CA THR A 41 19.22 10.04 -3.60
C THR A 41 19.90 9.19 -4.68
N ASN A 42 20.66 8.19 -4.27
CA ASN A 42 21.22 7.18 -5.15
C ASN A 42 20.39 5.88 -5.15
N LYS A 43 19.28 5.87 -4.39
CA LYS A 43 18.46 4.67 -4.18
C LYS A 43 17.54 4.41 -5.39
N LYS A 44 17.46 3.15 -5.81
CA LYS A 44 16.59 2.67 -6.90
C LYS A 44 15.66 1.57 -6.40
N SER A 45 14.63 1.22 -7.17
CA SER A 45 13.78 0.05 -6.84
C SER A 45 14.67 -1.20 -6.61
N PRO A 46 14.43 -2.00 -5.55
CA PRO A 46 13.26 -1.99 -4.64
C PRO A 46 13.44 -1.14 -3.36
N GLN A 47 14.41 -0.23 -3.30
CA GLN A 47 14.63 0.61 -2.13
C GLN A 47 13.53 1.67 -1.98
N ILE A 48 12.98 1.79 -0.76
CA ILE A 48 11.85 2.68 -0.44
C ILE A 48 12.19 4.18 -0.58
N GLY A 49 13.42 4.58 -0.24
CA GLY A 49 13.84 5.96 -0.05
C GLY A 49 14.19 6.74 -1.32
N ARG A 50 13.24 6.92 -2.24
CA ARG A 50 13.50 7.48 -3.59
C ARG A 50 13.34 9.01 -3.74
N ASN A 51 12.84 9.73 -2.73
CA ASN A 51 12.60 11.18 -2.85
C ASN A 51 13.72 12.06 -2.27
N GLY A 52 14.70 11.48 -1.56
CA GLY A 52 15.79 12.25 -0.92
C GLY A 52 15.41 13.12 0.28
N ASN A 53 14.13 13.16 0.71
CA ASN A 53 13.67 14.16 1.70
C ASN A 53 13.22 13.58 3.06
N GLY A 54 13.09 12.26 3.17
CA GLY A 54 12.33 11.63 4.27
C GLY A 54 12.85 11.89 5.69
N ILE A 55 14.18 11.95 5.88
CA ILE A 55 14.77 12.25 7.20
C ILE A 55 14.46 13.69 7.60
N ILE A 56 14.62 14.62 6.66
CA ILE A 56 14.41 16.06 6.88
C ILE A 56 12.93 16.31 7.17
N THR A 57 12.03 15.92 6.26
CA THR A 57 10.60 16.21 6.41
C THR A 57 9.99 15.48 7.60
N GLY A 58 10.36 14.22 7.82
CA GLY A 58 9.88 13.44 8.97
C GLY A 58 10.41 13.97 10.30
N GLY A 59 11.72 14.22 10.42
CA GLY A 59 12.30 14.69 11.67
C GLY A 59 11.86 16.12 12.03
N MET A 60 11.81 17.04 11.05
CA MET A 60 11.39 18.42 11.28
C MET A 60 9.88 18.58 11.52
N TYR A 61 9.08 17.57 11.18
CA TYR A 61 7.67 17.49 11.58
C TYR A 61 7.55 17.33 13.10
N PHE A 62 8.36 16.45 13.69
CA PHE A 62 8.32 16.15 15.12
C PHE A 62 9.10 17.15 15.99
N ALA A 63 10.19 17.72 15.49
CA ALA A 63 11.14 18.50 16.31
C ALA A 63 11.64 19.77 15.63
N SER A 64 12.43 20.57 16.38
CA SER A 64 13.20 21.68 15.83
C SER A 64 14.58 21.27 15.31
N GLU A 65 15.19 20.24 15.91
CA GLU A 65 16.52 19.74 15.53
C GLU A 65 16.48 18.26 15.17
N VAL A 66 17.26 17.89 14.15
CA VAL A 66 17.50 16.51 13.75
C VAL A 66 19.00 16.31 13.60
N LEU A 67 19.59 15.51 14.49
CA LEU A 67 20.99 15.12 14.44
C LEU A 67 21.11 13.70 13.89
N VAL A 68 21.86 13.54 12.81
CA VAL A 68 22.21 12.24 12.22
C VAL A 68 23.67 11.96 12.53
N LEU A 69 23.95 10.89 13.26
CA LEU A 69 25.29 10.37 13.50
C LEU A 69 25.44 9.05 12.76
N THR A 70 26.56 8.86 12.07
CA THR A 70 26.81 7.63 11.32
C THR A 70 28.26 7.20 11.42
N LYS A 71 28.48 5.89 11.41
CA LYS A 71 29.78 5.24 11.61
C LYS A 71 30.05 4.22 10.52
N ILE A 72 31.27 4.25 9.97
CA ILE A 72 31.85 3.16 9.17
C ILE A 72 33.31 2.94 9.62
N GLY A 73 33.55 1.81 10.28
CA GLY A 73 34.84 1.50 10.89
C GLY A 73 35.23 2.56 11.92
N LEU A 74 36.32 3.26 11.64
CA LEU A 74 36.83 4.38 12.45
C LEU A 74 36.34 5.75 11.97
N SER A 75 35.66 5.82 10.82
CA SER A 75 35.12 7.07 10.29
C SER A 75 33.76 7.38 10.91
N LEU A 76 33.63 8.59 11.41
CA LEU A 76 32.46 9.10 12.11
C LEU A 76 32.01 10.38 11.41
N THR A 77 30.74 10.47 11.08
CA THR A 77 30.16 11.68 10.49
C THR A 77 28.91 12.08 11.26
N ALA A 78 28.76 13.38 11.53
CA ALA A 78 27.54 13.93 12.10
C ALA A 78 26.99 15.02 11.19
N ILE A 79 25.66 15.12 11.10
CA ILE A 79 24.92 16.11 10.33
C ILE A 79 23.82 16.66 11.22
N LEU A 80 23.69 17.99 11.31
CA LEU A 80 22.63 18.63 12.05
C LEU A 80 21.73 19.42 11.11
N ILE A 81 20.45 19.09 11.11
CA ILE A 81 19.40 19.87 10.47
C ILE A 81 18.71 20.66 11.58
N SER A 82 18.92 21.97 11.59
CA SER A 82 18.46 22.84 12.68
C SER A 82 17.48 23.89 12.19
N ARG A 83 16.29 23.96 12.79
CA ARG A 83 15.33 25.05 12.51
C ARG A 83 15.92 26.40 12.89
N PHE A 84 16.62 26.45 14.03
CA PHE A 84 17.22 27.69 14.51
C PHE A 84 18.23 28.24 13.49
N LEU A 85 19.15 27.40 12.99
CA LEU A 85 20.13 27.83 11.99
C LEU A 85 19.48 28.29 10.69
N GLN A 86 18.39 27.63 10.25
CA GLN A 86 17.66 28.08 9.05
C GLN A 86 16.95 29.42 9.24
N LEU A 87 16.54 29.76 10.46
CA LEU A 87 15.91 31.06 10.73
C LEU A 87 16.93 32.21 10.79
N GLN A 88 18.23 31.91 10.93
CA GLN A 88 19.27 32.95 10.92
C GLN A 88 19.65 33.41 9.50
N ASN A 89 19.28 32.66 8.46
CA ASN A 89 19.58 33.00 7.08
C ASN A 89 18.41 32.68 6.16
N GLU A 90 17.77 33.73 5.64
CA GLU A 90 16.60 33.60 4.76
C GLU A 90 16.95 33.13 3.34
N TYR A 91 18.21 33.27 2.93
CA TYR A 91 18.64 33.03 1.55
C TYR A 91 19.34 31.69 1.34
N GLU A 92 19.96 31.13 2.38
CA GLU A 92 20.72 29.88 2.28
C GLU A 92 20.39 28.91 3.41
N MET A 93 20.22 27.64 3.04
CA MET A 93 20.04 26.57 4.00
C MET A 93 21.39 26.11 4.55
N CYS A 94 21.70 26.44 5.80
CA CYS A 94 22.93 26.02 6.47
C CYS A 94 22.73 24.67 7.15
N ILE A 95 23.35 23.60 6.62
CA ILE A 95 23.39 22.27 7.25
C ILE A 95 24.83 21.97 7.68
N PRO A 96 25.21 22.22 8.95
CA PRO A 96 26.53 21.86 9.43
C PRO A 96 26.66 20.33 9.49
N PHE A 97 27.80 19.84 9.04
CA PHE A 97 28.21 18.46 9.19
C PHE A 97 29.72 18.42 9.40
N PHE A 98 30.22 17.41 10.12
CA PHE A 98 31.66 17.18 10.24
C PHE A 98 31.98 15.71 10.05
N SER A 99 33.20 15.46 9.56
CA SER A 99 33.84 14.14 9.55
C SER A 99 34.98 14.09 10.56
N ALA A 100 35.06 12.99 11.29
CA ALA A 100 36.14 12.71 12.23
C ALA A 100 36.60 11.25 12.12
N LEU A 101 37.82 11.01 12.59
CA LEU A 101 38.36 9.69 12.84
C LEU A 101 38.37 9.41 14.33
N LEU A 102 38.05 8.16 14.69
CA LEU A 102 38.20 7.66 16.05
C LEU A 102 39.67 7.29 16.30
N ASP A 103 40.31 8.00 17.23
CA ASP A 103 41.65 7.68 17.74
C ASP A 103 41.54 7.36 19.24
N GLY A 104 41.57 6.06 19.57
CA GLY A 104 41.18 5.57 20.89
C GLY A 104 39.72 5.94 21.21
N ASP A 105 39.53 6.77 22.25
CA ASP A 105 38.22 7.31 22.64
C ASP A 105 37.98 8.76 22.16
N MET A 106 38.94 9.33 21.41
CA MET A 106 38.91 10.73 20.98
C MET A 106 38.42 10.88 19.54
N LEU A 107 37.68 11.96 19.28
CA LEU A 107 37.28 12.37 17.94
C LEU A 107 38.31 13.35 17.37
N VAL A 108 38.94 12.97 16.27
CA VAL A 108 39.89 13.81 15.54
C VAL A 108 39.23 14.28 14.25
N CYS A 109 38.87 15.56 14.17
CA CYS A 109 38.25 16.16 12.98
C CYS A 109 39.20 16.10 11.77
N CYS A 110 38.68 15.77 10.59
CA CYS A 110 39.47 15.57 9.39
C CYS A 110 40.00 16.88 8.76
N SER A 111 39.39 18.03 9.09
CA SER A 111 39.76 19.34 8.56
C SER A 111 39.46 20.49 9.53
N VAL A 112 39.93 21.70 9.21
CA VAL A 112 39.60 22.93 9.97
C VAL A 112 38.11 23.26 9.85
N GLU A 113 37.51 23.02 8.68
CA GLU A 113 36.06 23.18 8.45
C GLU A 113 35.27 22.23 9.36
N ASP A 114 35.69 20.96 9.45
CA ASP A 114 35.09 19.97 10.35
C ASP A 114 35.19 20.40 11.81
N GLN A 115 36.29 21.04 12.24
CA GLN A 115 36.43 21.57 13.60
C GLN A 115 35.46 22.73 13.88
N HIS A 116 35.21 23.59 12.90
CA HIS A 116 34.22 24.66 13.02
C HIS A 116 32.82 24.08 13.13
N ASN A 117 32.45 23.20 12.19
CA ASN A 117 31.14 22.53 12.18
C ASN A 117 30.92 21.68 13.43
N PHE A 118 31.96 21.03 13.97
CA PHE A 118 31.87 20.31 15.24
C PHE A 118 31.44 21.22 16.39
N LYS A 119 31.98 22.43 16.48
CA LYS A 119 31.59 23.42 17.51
C LYS A 119 30.14 23.84 17.33
N THR A 120 29.73 24.16 16.10
CA THR A 120 28.33 24.52 15.79
C THR A 120 27.38 23.38 16.14
N ILE A 121 27.68 22.14 15.73
CA ILE A 121 26.82 21.00 16.07
C ILE A 121 26.76 20.81 17.58
N LYS A 122 27.87 20.93 18.31
CA LYS A 122 27.87 20.80 19.76
C LYS A 122 26.98 21.85 20.46
N GLU A 123 26.86 23.04 19.89
CA GLU A 123 26.04 24.13 20.42
C GLU A 123 24.54 23.90 20.21
N PHE A 124 24.14 23.43 19.02
CA PHE A 124 22.74 23.35 18.62
C PHE A 124 22.14 21.95 18.65
N ALA A 125 22.95 20.89 18.73
CA ALA A 125 22.47 19.52 18.79
C ALA A 125 21.57 19.28 20.01
N PRO A 126 20.56 18.40 19.91
CA PRO A 126 19.66 18.07 21.01
C PRO A 126 20.32 17.11 22.01
N LEU A 127 21.40 17.54 22.66
CA LEU A 127 22.16 16.76 23.65
C LEU A 127 21.49 16.78 25.03
N ALA A 128 21.64 15.68 25.78
CA ALA A 128 21.28 15.63 27.19
C ALA A 128 22.24 16.47 28.03
N ILE A 129 21.82 16.85 29.24
CA ILE A 129 22.69 17.57 30.18
C ILE A 129 23.92 16.71 30.48
N GLY A 130 25.10 17.25 30.17
CA GLY A 130 26.38 16.57 30.38
C GLY A 130 26.75 15.51 29.34
N GLU A 131 25.89 15.25 28.35
CA GLU A 131 26.16 14.33 27.25
C GLU A 131 27.00 15.01 26.16
N SER A 132 27.95 14.25 25.61
CA SER A 132 28.78 14.67 24.50
C SER A 132 28.39 13.96 23.19
N LEU A 133 28.86 14.49 22.05
CA LEU A 133 28.73 13.81 20.76
C LEU A 133 29.44 12.44 20.76
N GLN A 134 30.55 12.32 21.51
CA GLN A 134 31.24 11.05 21.73
C GLN A 134 30.33 10.01 22.37
N ASP A 135 29.52 10.39 23.36
CA ASP A 135 28.61 9.48 24.04
C ASP A 135 27.51 8.97 23.10
N LEU A 136 27.00 9.84 22.22
CA LEU A 136 26.06 9.45 21.17
C LEU A 136 26.70 8.48 20.16
N PHE A 137 27.93 8.73 19.69
CA PHE A 137 28.63 7.79 18.81
C PHE A 137 28.89 6.43 19.46
N LYS A 138 29.16 6.40 20.77
CA LYS A 138 29.34 5.15 21.55
C LYS A 138 28.06 4.29 21.59
N LYS A 139 26.87 4.87 21.38
CA LYS A 139 25.63 4.10 21.22
C LYS A 139 25.66 3.19 19.99
N ILE A 140 26.42 3.56 18.94
CA ILE A 140 26.67 2.72 17.77
C ILE A 140 27.78 1.69 18.10
N LYS A 141 27.37 0.59 18.74
CA LYS A 141 28.28 -0.45 19.25
C LYS A 141 29.02 -1.20 18.14
N GLY A 142 28.41 -1.33 16.96
CA GLY A 142 28.99 -2.02 15.81
C GLY A 142 30.12 -1.24 15.13
N ASN A 143 30.74 -1.87 14.12
CA ASN A 143 31.66 -1.18 13.20
C ASN A 143 30.90 -0.28 12.22
N THR A 144 29.62 -0.50 12.03
CA THR A 144 28.75 0.31 11.18
C THR A 144 27.43 0.58 11.89
N GLY A 145 26.76 1.66 11.49
CA GLY A 145 25.42 1.97 11.97
C GLY A 145 25.10 3.45 11.86
N THR A 146 23.86 3.79 12.18
CA THR A 146 23.37 5.18 12.17
C THR A 146 22.48 5.40 13.39
N LEU A 147 22.68 6.54 14.06
CA LEU A 147 21.82 7.05 15.10
C LEU A 147 21.20 8.36 14.62
N VAL A 148 19.87 8.43 14.62
CA VAL A 148 19.13 9.67 14.35
C VAL A 148 18.48 10.13 15.65
N VAL A 149 18.83 11.33 16.09
CA VAL A 149 18.28 11.98 17.29
C VAL A 149 17.38 13.12 16.84
N ILE A 150 16.11 13.05 17.19
CA ILE A 150 15.05 13.99 16.79
C ILE A 150 14.54 14.68 18.05
N GLY A 151 14.89 15.95 18.25
CA GLY A 151 14.51 16.67 19.45
C GLY A 151 14.97 18.12 19.46
N PRO A 152 14.53 18.95 20.42
CA PRO A 152 13.41 18.68 21.31
C PRO A 152 12.12 18.46 20.51
N LEU A 153 11.33 17.47 20.92
CA LEU A 153 10.03 17.18 20.34
C LEU A 153 9.08 18.34 20.61
N ARG A 154 8.19 18.60 19.66
CA ARG A 154 7.17 19.63 19.75
C ARG A 154 6.07 19.24 20.74
N GLU A 155 5.45 20.27 21.28
CA GLU A 155 4.18 20.20 22.00
C GLU A 155 3.04 20.56 21.04
N THR A 156 1.85 20.01 21.28
CA THR A 156 0.59 20.38 20.65
C THR A 156 0.16 21.77 21.12
N GLY A 157 -0.87 22.36 20.48
CA GLY A 157 -1.41 23.66 20.88
C GLY A 157 -1.88 23.74 22.34
N LEU A 158 -2.15 22.59 22.96
CA LEU A 158 -2.56 22.45 24.36
C LEU A 158 -1.40 22.18 25.33
N GLY A 159 -0.15 22.31 24.90
CA GLY A 159 1.04 22.10 25.73
C GLY A 159 1.31 20.63 26.09
N LYS A 160 0.70 19.68 25.37
CA LYS A 160 1.00 18.25 25.51
C LYS A 160 2.04 17.83 24.50
N MET A 161 2.93 16.89 24.83
CA MET A 161 3.87 16.35 23.86
C MET A 161 3.15 15.68 22.68
N ILE A 162 3.71 15.80 21.48
CA ILE A 162 3.18 15.14 20.26
C ILE A 162 3.20 13.59 20.33
N LEU A 163 4.03 13.03 21.23
CA LEU A 163 4.13 11.59 21.48
C LEU A 163 4.12 11.33 22.99
N GLU A 164 3.42 10.27 23.40
CA GLU A 164 3.33 9.82 24.80
C GLU A 164 3.79 8.36 24.93
N VAL A 165 4.51 8.05 26.02
CA VAL A 165 4.90 6.68 26.36
C VAL A 165 3.78 6.01 27.14
N LYS A 166 3.25 4.92 26.60
CA LYS A 166 2.35 4.04 27.33
C LYS A 166 3.15 2.90 27.96
N ILE A 167 3.50 3.07 29.24
CA ILE A 167 4.39 2.18 30.01
C ILE A 167 3.85 0.74 30.03
N GLU A 168 2.55 0.56 30.24
CA GLU A 168 1.90 -0.75 30.36
C GLU A 168 2.09 -1.66 29.14
N THR A 169 2.24 -1.05 27.96
CA THR A 169 2.33 -1.75 26.67
C THR A 169 3.67 -1.51 25.97
N ASN A 170 4.62 -0.86 26.65
CA ASN A 170 5.89 -0.40 26.09
C ASN A 170 5.71 0.24 24.71
N ASP A 171 4.78 1.19 24.60
CA ASP A 171 4.35 1.74 23.33
C ASP A 171 4.54 3.25 23.26
N LEU A 172 4.62 3.76 22.03
CA LEU A 172 4.53 5.19 21.74
C LEU A 172 3.19 5.45 21.08
N ILE A 173 2.41 6.34 21.67
CA ILE A 173 1.08 6.69 21.18
C ILE A 173 1.02 8.16 20.79
N ILE A 174 0.17 8.47 19.82
CA ILE A 174 -0.30 9.83 19.59
C ILE A 174 -1.43 10.07 20.60
N PRO A 175 -1.31 11.06 21.51
CA PRO A 175 -2.39 11.35 22.43
C PRO A 175 -3.62 11.79 21.63
N VAL A 176 -4.79 11.21 21.94
CA VAL A 176 -6.06 11.68 21.35
C VAL A 176 -6.33 13.05 21.94
N VAL A 177 -6.02 14.09 21.17
CA VAL A 177 -6.37 15.45 21.52
C VAL A 177 -7.69 15.75 20.83
N ASN A 178 -8.77 15.93 21.60
CA ASN A 178 -9.97 16.56 21.07
C ASN A 178 -9.65 18.06 20.93
N ASP A 179 -8.82 18.43 19.95
CA ASP A 179 -8.53 19.84 19.67
C ASP A 179 -9.63 20.39 18.76
N PRO A 180 -10.43 21.37 19.18
CA PRO A 180 -11.46 21.99 18.33
C PRO A 180 -10.88 22.83 17.18
N LEU A 181 -9.55 22.98 17.07
CA LEU A 181 -8.86 23.76 16.04
C LEU A 181 -8.01 22.92 15.07
N ASP A 182 -7.92 21.60 15.25
CA ASP A 182 -7.34 20.75 14.22
C ASP A 182 -8.38 20.59 13.11
N ASP A 183 -8.35 21.51 12.15
CA ASP A 183 -9.04 21.48 10.85
C ASP A 183 -8.54 20.32 9.95
N ILE A 184 -8.11 19.21 10.55
CA ILE A 184 -8.12 17.95 9.84
C ILE A 184 -9.61 17.58 9.80
N GLU A 185 -10.25 17.89 8.67
CA GLU A 185 -11.50 17.26 8.22
C GLU A 185 -11.29 15.74 8.06
N ASP A 186 -10.73 15.06 9.07
CA ASP A 186 -10.91 13.64 9.23
C ASP A 186 -12.36 13.55 9.70
N ASP A 187 -13.21 13.21 8.74
CA ASP A 187 -14.59 12.77 8.87
C ASP A 187 -14.85 12.14 10.25
N ASP A 188 -16.09 12.20 10.75
CA ASP A 188 -16.61 11.41 11.88
C ASP A 188 -16.48 9.88 11.64
N ASP A 189 -15.27 9.40 11.35
CA ASP A 189 -14.91 8.10 10.86
C ASP A 189 -14.76 7.19 12.07
N GLU A 190 -15.67 6.22 12.20
CA GLU A 190 -15.58 5.10 13.14
C GLU A 190 -14.21 4.36 13.06
N ASP A 191 -13.44 4.54 11.98
CA ASP A 191 -12.11 3.98 11.75
C ASP A 191 -10.98 4.70 12.55
N SER A 192 -11.23 5.87 13.16
CA SER A 192 -10.26 6.62 13.97
C SER A 192 -9.84 5.90 15.26
N PHE A 193 -10.57 4.86 15.67
CA PHE A 193 -10.24 4.02 16.83
C PHE A 193 -9.41 2.76 16.48
N LEU A 194 -9.02 2.57 15.22
CA LEU A 194 -8.20 1.41 14.85
C LEU A 194 -6.83 1.49 15.55
N PRO A 195 -6.38 0.43 16.26
CA PRO A 195 -5.18 0.51 17.10
C PRO A 195 -3.91 0.98 16.37
N HIS A 196 -3.77 0.67 15.08
CA HIS A 196 -2.59 1.05 14.29
C HIS A 196 -2.56 2.53 13.86
N ARG A 197 -3.64 3.30 14.09
CA ARG A 197 -3.65 4.76 13.87
C ARG A 197 -3.11 5.52 15.08
N THR A 198 -3.26 4.97 16.29
CA THR A 198 -2.83 5.61 17.54
C THR A 198 -1.57 5.00 18.16
N SER A 199 -1.36 3.69 17.99
CA SER A 199 -0.20 2.96 18.52
C SER A 199 0.88 2.74 17.46
N LEU A 200 2.10 3.23 17.76
CA LEU A 200 3.26 3.01 16.92
C LEU A 200 3.62 1.52 16.86
N ARG A 201 3.52 0.78 17.98
CA ARG A 201 3.76 -0.67 18.00
C ARG A 201 2.84 -1.37 17.01
N LYS A 202 1.53 -1.11 17.05
CA LYS A 202 0.55 -1.72 16.15
C LYS A 202 0.72 -1.32 14.69
N PHE A 203 1.19 -0.10 14.44
CA PHE A 203 1.59 0.32 13.10
C PHE A 203 2.81 -0.47 12.60
N LEU A 204 3.86 -0.57 13.42
CA LEU A 204 5.11 -1.27 13.08
C LEU A 204 4.93 -2.77 12.87
N GLU A 205 3.98 -3.42 13.54
CA GLU A 205 3.61 -4.83 13.31
C GLU A 205 3.23 -5.10 11.85
N LYS A 206 2.64 -4.11 11.16
CA LYS A 206 2.10 -4.21 9.79
C LYS A 206 2.96 -3.48 8.75
N PHE A 207 4.00 -2.79 9.18
CA PHE A 207 4.70 -1.80 8.36
C PHE A 207 5.42 -2.38 7.13
N TYR A 208 5.91 -3.61 7.24
CA TYR A 208 6.55 -4.34 6.15
C TYR A 208 5.85 -5.65 5.84
N LEU A 209 5.57 -5.91 4.55
CA LEU A 209 5.05 -7.20 4.06
C LEU A 209 6.01 -8.36 4.35
N THR A 210 7.30 -8.12 4.08
CA THR A 210 8.40 -9.08 4.28
C THR A 210 9.42 -8.46 5.24
N PRO A 211 9.13 -8.46 6.56
CA PRO A 211 9.99 -7.84 7.56
C PRO A 211 11.33 -8.55 7.65
N LYS A 212 12.40 -7.88 7.21
CA LYS A 212 13.79 -8.38 7.33
C LYS A 212 14.49 -7.81 8.56
N MET A 213 14.25 -6.54 8.86
CA MET A 213 14.75 -5.83 10.03
C MET A 213 14.05 -6.28 11.31
N ASN A 214 14.76 -6.36 12.44
CA ASN A 214 14.12 -6.42 13.75
C ASN A 214 13.90 -5.00 14.25
N ILE A 215 12.72 -4.74 14.82
CA ILE A 215 12.40 -3.44 15.39
C ILE A 215 12.18 -3.65 16.89
N ASN A 216 12.92 -2.95 17.71
CA ASN A 216 12.76 -2.88 19.16
C ASN A 216 12.25 -1.49 19.51
N LEU A 217 11.03 -1.42 20.03
CA LEU A 217 10.42 -0.18 20.48
C LEU A 217 10.44 -0.16 22.01
N LEU A 218 11.06 0.87 22.59
CA LEU A 218 11.17 1.07 24.04
C LEU A 218 11.72 -0.17 24.77
N GLY A 219 12.75 -0.80 24.19
CA GLY A 219 13.40 -1.99 24.75
C GLY A 219 12.70 -3.32 24.45
N GLU A 220 11.49 -3.30 23.88
CA GLU A 220 10.74 -4.51 23.53
C GLU A 220 10.60 -4.73 22.03
N LYS A 221 10.83 -5.97 21.61
CA LYS A 221 10.70 -6.38 20.21
C LYS A 221 9.27 -6.20 19.70
N VAL A 222 9.14 -5.62 18.52
CA VAL A 222 7.89 -5.57 17.77
C VAL A 222 7.73 -6.87 16.97
N ASN A 223 6.68 -7.62 17.27
CA ASN A 223 6.35 -8.86 16.58
C ASN A 223 5.54 -8.58 15.32
N ALA A 224 6.21 -8.57 14.17
CA ALA A 224 5.53 -8.39 12.89
C ALA A 224 4.38 -9.40 12.69
N VAL A 225 3.37 -8.99 11.94
CA VAL A 225 2.18 -9.80 11.63
C VAL A 225 2.16 -10.17 10.15
N LYS A 226 1.85 -11.44 9.84
CA LYS A 226 1.65 -11.86 8.45
C LYS A 226 0.33 -11.30 7.96
N ILE A 227 0.40 -10.36 7.02
CA ILE A 227 -0.79 -9.77 6.40
C ILE A 227 -1.60 -10.86 5.71
N GLY A 228 -2.91 -10.84 5.96
CA GLY A 228 -3.82 -11.90 5.54
C GLY A 228 -3.54 -13.26 6.13
N GLY A 229 -2.68 -13.39 7.15
CA GLY A 229 -2.32 -14.66 7.78
C GLY A 229 -3.55 -15.42 8.29
N LYS A 230 -4.48 -14.71 8.93
CA LYS A 230 -5.71 -15.25 9.52
C LYS A 230 -6.95 -15.16 8.63
N TRP A 231 -6.82 -14.69 7.39
CA TRP A 231 -7.97 -14.57 6.50
C TRP A 231 -8.47 -15.95 6.06
N VAL A 232 -9.77 -16.16 6.08
CA VAL A 232 -10.39 -17.38 5.55
C VAL A 232 -10.86 -17.14 4.11
N GLY A 233 -11.04 -18.22 3.36
CA GLY A 233 -11.54 -18.12 1.97
C GLY A 233 -10.60 -17.40 1.01
N LYS A 234 -9.28 -17.41 1.27
CA LYS A 234 -8.31 -16.62 0.50
C LYS A 234 -8.36 -16.92 -1.00
N ARG A 235 -8.25 -15.86 -1.80
CA ARG A 235 -8.10 -15.95 -3.27
C ARG A 235 -6.96 -15.06 -3.75
N TYR A 236 -6.38 -15.44 -4.88
CA TYR A 236 -5.29 -14.72 -5.52
C TYR A 236 -5.72 -14.36 -6.93
N GLU A 237 -5.55 -13.09 -7.28
CA GLU A 237 -5.93 -12.57 -8.59
C GLU A 237 -4.79 -11.69 -9.11
N ASP A 238 -4.58 -11.73 -10.42
CA ASP A 238 -3.58 -10.91 -11.10
C ASP A 238 -4.28 -9.80 -11.91
N VAL A 239 -4.03 -8.56 -11.52
CA VAL A 239 -4.60 -7.40 -12.20
C VAL A 239 -3.63 -6.96 -13.30
N MET A 240 -3.88 -7.43 -14.52
CA MET A 240 -3.06 -7.13 -15.71
C MET A 240 -3.51 -5.87 -16.44
N PHE A 241 -2.91 -4.71 -16.21
CA PHE A 241 -3.24 -3.49 -16.96
C PHE A 241 -2.09 -3.11 -17.90
N SER A 242 -2.43 -2.66 -19.10
CA SER A 242 -1.47 -2.06 -20.03
C SER A 242 -1.33 -0.58 -19.73
N SER A 243 -0.17 -0.03 -20.07
CA SER A 243 0.04 1.40 -20.19
C SER A 243 -1.17 2.11 -20.82
N ASN A 244 -1.64 3.19 -20.21
CA ASN A 244 -2.47 4.16 -20.91
C ASN A 244 -1.66 4.70 -22.09
N LEU A 245 -1.82 4.12 -23.29
CA LEU A 245 -2.29 5.02 -24.31
C LEU A 245 -3.73 5.27 -23.90
N ASP A 246 -4.08 6.49 -23.55
CA ASP A 246 -5.49 6.87 -23.45
C ASP A 246 -6.20 6.30 -24.67
N PHE A 247 -7.43 5.80 -24.51
CA PHE A 247 -8.24 5.41 -25.66
C PHE A 247 -8.26 6.53 -26.71
N LEU A 248 -8.16 7.79 -26.28
CA LEU A 248 -7.96 8.97 -27.13
C LEU A 248 -6.62 8.99 -27.88
N VAL A 249 -5.49 8.69 -27.23
CA VAL A 249 -4.18 8.59 -27.90
C VAL A 249 -4.15 7.41 -28.87
N VAL A 250 -4.70 6.25 -28.50
CA VAL A 250 -4.86 5.11 -29.43
C VAL A 250 -5.76 5.51 -30.60
N ARG A 251 -6.90 6.15 -30.33
CA ARG A 251 -7.86 6.56 -31.36
C ARG A 251 -7.26 7.59 -32.31
N ASP A 252 -6.57 8.60 -31.80
CA ASP A 252 -5.96 9.65 -32.61
C ASP A 252 -4.76 9.09 -33.41
N LEU A 253 -4.05 8.09 -32.88
CA LEU A 253 -3.06 7.30 -33.62
C LEU A 253 -3.68 6.41 -34.69
N VAL A 254 -4.81 5.76 -34.40
CA VAL A 254 -5.56 4.95 -35.38
C VAL A 254 -6.08 5.86 -36.49
N ILE A 255 -6.65 7.02 -36.17
CA ILE A 255 -7.07 8.04 -37.13
C ILE A 255 -5.86 8.54 -37.95
N GLY A 256 -4.71 8.78 -37.31
CA GLY A 256 -3.47 9.15 -38.00
C GLY A 256 -2.97 8.08 -38.97
N LEU A 257 -3.04 6.80 -38.57
CA LEU A 257 -2.72 5.66 -39.44
C LEU A 257 -3.71 5.51 -40.59
N GLU A 258 -5.02 5.65 -40.33
CA GLU A 258 -6.07 5.63 -41.34
C GLU A 258 -5.88 6.74 -42.39
N ASN A 259 -5.54 7.96 -41.95
CA ASN A 259 -5.23 9.08 -42.84
C ASN A 259 -3.96 8.83 -43.67
N ASN A 260 -2.92 8.24 -43.07
CA ASN A 260 -1.69 7.89 -43.78
C ASN A 260 -1.92 6.77 -44.81
N ILE A 261 -2.75 5.77 -44.49
CA ILE A 261 -3.17 4.71 -45.42
C ILE A 261 -4.00 5.30 -46.56
N ALA A 262 -4.92 6.23 -46.27
CA ALA A 262 -5.70 6.93 -47.30
C ALA A 262 -4.79 7.77 -48.24
N ASN A 263 -3.80 8.46 -47.69
CA ASN A 263 -2.80 9.19 -48.48
C ASN A 263 -1.93 8.26 -49.34
N LEU A 264 -1.56 7.08 -48.82
CA LEU A 264 -0.83 6.06 -49.58
C LEU A 264 -1.66 5.49 -50.72
N HIS A 265 -2.96 5.24 -50.49
CA HIS A 265 -3.90 4.81 -51.54
C HIS A 265 -4.06 5.87 -52.64
N GLY A 266 -3.98 7.16 -52.31
CA GLY A 266 -3.99 8.26 -53.29
C GLY A 266 -2.68 8.44 -54.06
N ARG A 267 -1.55 8.02 -53.48
CA ARG A 267 -0.18 8.19 -54.00
C ARG A 267 0.41 6.93 -54.65
N MET A 268 -0.38 5.88 -54.89
CA MET A 268 0.05 4.62 -55.54
C MET A 268 0.49 4.77 -57.02
N ARG A 269 0.97 5.94 -57.44
CA ARG A 269 1.61 6.17 -58.74
C ARG A 269 3.14 6.16 -58.68
N ASP A 270 3.75 6.33 -57.49
CA ASP A 270 5.22 6.27 -57.33
C ASP A 270 5.65 5.32 -56.19
N GLY A 271 6.48 4.33 -56.54
CA GLY A 271 6.88 3.23 -55.66
C GLY A 271 7.86 3.64 -54.54
N GLU A 272 8.64 4.70 -54.74
CA GLU A 272 9.70 5.12 -53.80
C GLU A 272 9.14 5.91 -52.60
N GLU A 273 8.13 6.76 -52.83
CA GLU A 273 7.43 7.50 -51.76
C GLU A 273 6.63 6.55 -50.86
N THR A 274 6.03 5.52 -51.45
CA THR A 274 5.26 4.49 -50.73
C THR A 274 6.16 3.71 -49.76
N SER A 275 7.39 3.38 -50.17
CA SER A 275 8.35 2.64 -49.34
C SER A 275 8.85 3.45 -48.13
N ASN A 276 9.08 4.75 -48.31
CA ASN A 276 9.49 5.65 -47.22
C ASN A 276 8.39 5.83 -46.17
N ALA A 277 7.14 6.00 -46.59
CA ALA A 277 6.00 6.13 -45.67
C ALA A 277 5.74 4.85 -44.85
N ILE A 278 5.90 3.67 -45.46
CA ILE A 278 5.79 2.37 -44.76
C ILE A 278 6.91 2.23 -43.72
N ARG A 279 8.14 2.65 -44.05
CA ARG A 279 9.28 2.63 -43.13
C ARG A 279 9.07 3.56 -41.94
N GLU A 280 8.54 4.75 -42.17
CA GLU A 280 8.22 5.72 -41.11
C GLU A 280 7.10 5.20 -40.18
N ALA A 281 6.00 4.69 -40.75
CA ALA A 281 4.92 4.06 -39.98
C ALA A 281 5.41 2.87 -39.15
N SER A 282 6.29 2.03 -39.71
CA SER A 282 6.89 0.88 -39.03
C SER A 282 7.87 1.28 -37.91
N SER A 283 8.56 2.41 -38.06
CA SER A 283 9.42 2.99 -37.01
C SER A 283 8.58 3.53 -35.86
N ASN A 284 7.51 4.25 -36.17
CA ASN A 284 6.57 4.79 -35.18
C ASN A 284 5.87 3.66 -34.40
N PHE A 285 5.46 2.58 -35.08
CA PHE A 285 4.88 1.40 -34.44
C PHE A 285 5.87 0.69 -33.49
N ARG A 286 7.13 0.54 -33.90
CA ARG A 286 8.18 -0.01 -33.02
C ARG A 286 8.49 0.89 -31.82
N GLY A 287 8.37 2.21 -31.96
CA GLY A 287 8.44 3.16 -30.85
C GLY A 287 7.28 2.98 -29.85
N LEU A 288 6.07 2.73 -30.36
CA LEU A 288 4.85 2.46 -29.57
C LEU A 288 4.88 1.12 -28.85
N GLU A 289 5.40 0.07 -29.49
CA GLU A 289 5.55 -1.25 -28.88
C GLU A 289 6.47 -1.22 -27.64
N LYS A 290 7.49 -0.33 -27.64
CA LYS A 290 8.33 -0.06 -26.46
C LYS A 290 7.60 0.65 -25.32
N LEU A 291 6.50 1.37 -25.62
CA LEU A 291 5.66 2.05 -24.64
C LEU A 291 4.57 1.12 -24.07
N TRP A 292 4.16 0.08 -24.81
CA TRP A 292 3.24 -0.97 -24.37
C TRP A 292 3.87 -1.94 -23.37
N LYS A 293 4.18 -1.45 -22.16
CA LYS A 293 4.52 -2.32 -21.04
C LYS A 293 3.23 -2.80 -20.37
N ARG A 294 3.03 -4.12 -20.36
CA ARG A 294 2.00 -4.77 -19.55
C ARG A 294 2.52 -4.89 -18.14
N PHE A 295 1.73 -4.42 -17.18
CA PHE A 295 2.03 -4.55 -15.77
C PHE A 295 1.00 -5.45 -15.11
N THR A 296 1.49 -6.35 -14.28
CA THR A 296 0.65 -7.14 -13.39
C THR A 296 0.84 -6.63 -11.97
N VAL A 297 -0.26 -6.50 -11.24
CA VAL A 297 -0.26 -6.35 -9.78
C VAL A 297 -1.03 -7.53 -9.23
N SER A 298 -0.35 -8.40 -8.49
CA SER A 298 -1.00 -9.49 -7.78
C SER A 298 -1.72 -8.93 -6.56
N VAL A 299 -2.98 -9.34 -6.39
CA VAL A 299 -3.82 -9.01 -5.26
C VAL A 299 -4.21 -10.28 -4.52
N THR A 300 -4.24 -10.21 -3.20
CA THR A 300 -4.73 -11.29 -2.35
C THR A 300 -5.99 -10.83 -1.66
N LEU A 301 -7.05 -11.62 -1.76
CA LEU A 301 -8.33 -11.39 -1.11
C LEU A 301 -8.53 -12.38 0.02
N GLY A 302 -9.32 -12.01 1.01
CA GLY A 302 -9.69 -12.89 2.09
C GLY A 302 -10.73 -12.26 3.01
N LEU A 303 -11.30 -13.08 3.89
CA LEU A 303 -12.22 -12.61 4.92
C LEU A 303 -11.50 -12.57 6.27
N GLU A 304 -11.34 -11.36 6.83
CA GLU A 304 -10.78 -11.09 8.15
C GLU A 304 -11.80 -11.45 9.24
N VAL A 305 -11.45 -12.42 10.08
CA VAL A 305 -12.34 -13.01 11.08
C VAL A 305 -11.89 -12.76 12.52
N ASP A 306 -10.69 -12.19 12.74
CA ASP A 306 -10.19 -11.84 14.07
C ASP A 306 -10.70 -10.47 14.51
N ASN A 307 -10.56 -9.49 13.63
CA ASN A 307 -11.17 -8.17 13.77
C ASN A 307 -11.82 -7.75 12.45
N ARG A 308 -13.08 -8.13 12.25
CA ARG A 308 -13.81 -7.86 11.00
C ARG A 308 -14.00 -6.38 10.64
N ARG A 309 -13.75 -5.45 11.58
CA ARG A 309 -13.71 -3.99 11.32
C ARG A 309 -12.37 -3.53 10.75
N ASP A 310 -11.30 -4.28 10.98
CA ASP A 310 -9.95 -4.02 10.44
C ASP A 310 -9.84 -4.53 8.98
N ASN A 311 -10.89 -4.27 8.18
CA ASN A 311 -11.05 -4.72 6.80
C ASN A 311 -10.73 -3.60 5.80
N GLY A 312 -10.93 -3.87 4.50
CA GLY A 312 -10.66 -2.93 3.42
C GLY A 312 -9.41 -3.30 2.63
N ILE A 313 -8.84 -2.33 1.92
CA ILE A 313 -7.69 -2.56 1.04
C ILE A 313 -6.40 -2.11 1.72
N HIS A 314 -5.47 -3.04 1.93
CA HIS A 314 -4.14 -2.74 2.45
C HIS A 314 -3.14 -2.59 1.30
N ILE A 315 -2.66 -1.37 1.11
CA ILE A 315 -1.83 -0.98 -0.03
C ILE A 315 -0.38 -0.90 0.41
N TYR A 316 0.46 -1.69 -0.25
CA TYR A 316 1.90 -1.67 -0.08
C TYR A 316 2.59 -1.23 -1.37
N TYR A 317 3.74 -0.58 -1.21
CA TYR A 317 4.61 -0.19 -2.29
C TYR A 317 6.04 -0.57 -1.93
N GLU A 318 6.69 -1.37 -2.77
CA GLU A 318 8.02 -1.95 -2.49
C GLU A 318 8.09 -2.62 -1.11
N GLY A 319 7.00 -3.30 -0.73
CA GLY A 319 6.89 -4.00 0.56
C GLY A 319 6.68 -3.09 1.77
N ARG A 320 6.65 -1.76 1.62
CA ARG A 320 6.29 -0.79 2.69
C ARG A 320 4.80 -0.49 2.66
N LEU A 321 4.17 -0.47 3.84
CA LEU A 321 2.80 0.00 3.99
C LEU A 321 2.66 1.46 3.57
N ILE A 322 1.69 1.74 2.70
CA ILE A 322 1.30 3.09 2.28
C ILE A 322 -0.02 3.47 2.96
N THR A 323 -1.04 2.65 2.78
CA THR A 323 -2.37 2.88 3.34
C THR A 323 -2.94 1.57 3.85
N TRP A 324 -3.49 1.57 5.06
CA TRP A 324 -4.16 0.42 5.64
C TRP A 324 -5.67 0.66 5.68
N GLY A 325 -6.48 -0.33 5.27
CA GLY A 325 -7.93 -0.24 5.36
C GLY A 325 -8.54 0.77 4.38
N TRP A 326 -7.91 0.97 3.22
CA TRP A 326 -8.41 1.90 2.21
C TRP A 326 -9.77 1.44 1.67
N LYS A 327 -10.80 2.29 1.83
CA LYS A 327 -12.19 2.01 1.45
C LYS A 327 -12.73 2.97 0.37
N ASN A 328 -11.88 3.78 -0.28
CA ASN A 328 -12.32 4.72 -1.33
C ASN A 328 -12.55 4.03 -2.69
N LEU A 329 -13.53 3.12 -2.71
CA LEU A 329 -14.06 2.47 -3.90
C LEU A 329 -15.57 2.34 -3.75
N ARG A 330 -16.31 2.38 -4.87
CA ARG A 330 -17.76 2.12 -4.90
C ARG A 330 -18.17 0.84 -4.19
N PHE A 331 -17.29 -0.17 -4.21
CA PHE A 331 -17.49 -1.38 -3.44
C PHE A 331 -17.74 -1.08 -1.96
N PHE A 332 -17.09 -0.14 -1.28
CA PHE A 332 -17.30 0.06 0.16
C PHE A 332 -18.41 1.06 0.53
N GLU A 333 -19.11 1.66 -0.44
CA GLU A 333 -20.19 2.64 -0.19
C GLU A 333 -21.37 2.05 0.63
N THR A 334 -21.53 0.73 0.66
CA THR A 334 -22.52 0.04 1.51
C THR A 334 -21.85 -0.86 2.55
N ALA A 335 -21.43 -0.24 3.67
CA ALA A 335 -20.53 -0.81 4.68
C ALA A 335 -21.03 -2.12 5.36
N HIS A 336 -22.29 -2.17 5.77
CA HIS A 336 -22.83 -3.26 6.61
C HIS A 336 -22.75 -4.68 5.99
N LYS A 337 -22.73 -4.81 4.65
CA LYS A 337 -22.64 -6.13 3.97
C LYS A 337 -21.22 -6.61 3.72
N LYS A 338 -20.21 -5.81 4.04
CA LYS A 338 -18.82 -5.99 3.57
C LYS A 338 -17.82 -6.22 4.69
N LEU A 339 -18.34 -6.47 5.90
CA LEU A 339 -17.56 -6.76 7.10
C LEU A 339 -16.55 -7.89 6.86
N GLY A 340 -15.31 -7.65 7.26
CA GLY A 340 -14.20 -8.59 7.11
C GLY A 340 -13.64 -8.72 5.69
N ILE A 341 -14.35 -8.29 4.64
CA ILE A 341 -13.83 -8.41 3.26
C ILE A 341 -12.59 -7.53 3.12
N SER A 342 -11.46 -8.18 2.89
CA SER A 342 -10.15 -7.54 2.90
C SER A 342 -9.37 -7.94 1.66
N MET A 343 -8.57 -7.01 1.18
CA MET A 343 -7.67 -7.21 0.05
C MET A 343 -6.33 -6.59 0.39
N PHE A 344 -5.23 -7.22 0.02
CA PHE A 344 -3.94 -6.52 0.00
C PHE A 344 -3.28 -6.61 -1.37
N LEU A 345 -2.52 -5.58 -1.71
CA LEU A 345 -1.74 -5.50 -2.94
C LEU A 345 -0.37 -4.90 -2.66
N ASN A 346 0.63 -5.37 -3.40
CA ASN A 346 1.98 -4.82 -3.35
C ASN A 346 2.39 -4.33 -4.74
N VAL A 347 2.66 -3.03 -4.84
CA VAL A 347 3.17 -2.42 -6.07
C VAL A 347 4.70 -2.46 -6.02
N ILE A 348 5.29 -3.33 -6.83
CA ILE A 348 6.75 -3.50 -6.98
C ILE A 348 7.19 -2.90 -8.31
N GLY A 349 8.36 -2.26 -8.32
CA GLY A 349 9.04 -1.75 -9.50
C GLY A 349 8.72 -0.29 -9.85
N GLU A 350 9.58 0.29 -10.68
CA GLU A 350 9.38 1.59 -11.32
C GLU A 350 8.22 1.52 -12.33
N LYS A 351 7.01 1.61 -11.80
CA LYS A 351 5.77 1.83 -12.56
C LYS A 351 5.51 3.34 -12.68
N ASP A 352 6.57 4.07 -12.98
CA ASP A 352 6.57 5.53 -13.03
C ASP A 352 5.58 6.01 -14.09
N GLY A 353 4.75 6.98 -13.73
CA GLY A 353 3.64 7.49 -14.53
C GLY A 353 2.29 6.79 -14.31
N TYR A 354 2.24 5.62 -13.64
CA TYR A 354 0.98 4.91 -13.35
C TYR A 354 0.56 5.04 -11.90
N PHE A 355 1.51 4.82 -11.00
CA PHE A 355 1.31 4.94 -9.58
C PHE A 355 2.21 6.04 -9.05
N SER A 356 1.60 7.05 -8.46
CA SER A 356 2.33 8.15 -7.85
C SER A 356 2.12 8.11 -6.35
N LEU A 357 3.21 7.95 -5.61
CA LEU A 357 3.21 8.11 -4.17
C LEU A 357 3.16 9.59 -3.81
N SER A 358 2.39 9.93 -2.78
CA SER A 358 2.46 11.24 -2.15
C SER A 358 3.84 11.51 -1.54
N LEU A 359 4.18 12.78 -1.32
CA LEU A 359 5.48 13.18 -0.74
C LEU A 359 5.70 12.61 0.66
N ASN A 360 4.63 12.50 1.47
CA ASN A 360 4.62 11.89 2.80
C ASN A 360 4.53 10.34 2.77
N LYS A 361 4.32 9.74 1.60
CA LYS A 361 4.18 8.28 1.38
C LYS A 361 3.05 7.62 2.18
N THR A 362 1.95 8.34 2.38
CA THR A 362 0.71 7.82 3.01
C THR A 362 -0.38 7.52 1.99
N GLU A 363 -0.22 8.00 0.75
CA GLU A 363 -1.20 7.82 -0.31
C GLU A 363 -0.54 7.31 -1.60
N LEU A 364 -1.29 6.49 -2.32
CA LEU A 364 -0.93 6.02 -3.64
C LEU A 364 -2.03 6.41 -4.63
N ARG A 365 -1.71 7.33 -5.54
CA ARG A 365 -2.60 7.64 -6.66
C ARG A 365 -2.64 6.45 -7.62
N MET A 366 -3.83 5.90 -7.83
CA MET A 366 -4.07 4.78 -8.74
C MET A 366 -4.88 5.22 -9.97
N PRO A 367 -4.65 4.64 -11.16
CA PRO A 367 -5.45 4.91 -12.34
C PRO A 367 -6.91 4.47 -12.17
N GLU A 368 -7.86 5.20 -12.76
CA GLU A 368 -9.29 4.89 -12.64
C GLU A 368 -9.66 3.51 -13.20
N LEU A 369 -9.03 3.10 -14.32
CA LEU A 369 -9.19 1.75 -14.86
C LEU A 369 -8.74 0.66 -13.88
N PHE A 370 -7.68 0.92 -13.10
CA PHE A 370 -7.21 0.00 -12.08
C PHE A 370 -8.25 -0.10 -10.94
N LYS A 371 -8.74 1.04 -10.43
CA LYS A 371 -9.81 1.10 -9.42
C LYS A 371 -11.07 0.36 -9.85
N ARG A 372 -11.51 0.51 -11.11
CA ARG A 372 -12.66 -0.22 -11.67
C ARG A 372 -12.46 -1.73 -11.64
N ARG A 373 -11.26 -2.22 -11.95
CA ARG A 373 -10.95 -3.65 -11.89
C ARG A 373 -10.92 -4.18 -10.47
N LEU A 374 -10.38 -3.41 -9.52
CA LEU A 374 -10.45 -3.75 -8.10
C LEU A 374 -11.90 -3.89 -7.62
N ASN A 375 -12.79 -2.95 -8.01
CA ASN A 375 -14.22 -3.06 -7.74
C ASN A 375 -14.81 -4.37 -8.28
N THR A 376 -14.55 -4.70 -9.55
CA THR A 376 -15.06 -5.95 -10.15
C THR A 376 -14.58 -7.19 -9.41
N ILE A 377 -13.31 -7.23 -9.00
CA ILE A 377 -12.75 -8.36 -8.25
C ILE A 377 -13.41 -8.48 -6.89
N LEU A 378 -13.60 -7.37 -6.17
CA LEU A 378 -14.24 -7.35 -4.86
C LEU A 378 -15.71 -7.79 -4.91
N TYR A 379 -16.50 -7.32 -5.89
CA TYR A 379 -17.88 -7.77 -6.07
C TYR A 379 -17.97 -9.26 -6.37
N LYS A 380 -17.11 -9.79 -7.24
CA LYS A 380 -17.04 -11.23 -7.52
C LYS A 380 -16.67 -12.04 -6.27
N TYR A 381 -15.79 -11.50 -5.44
CA TYR A 381 -15.38 -12.15 -4.19
C TYR A 381 -16.51 -12.12 -3.15
N GLU A 382 -17.21 -11.00 -3.00
CA GLU A 382 -18.41 -10.87 -2.15
C GLU A 382 -19.50 -11.85 -2.58
N GLU A 383 -19.82 -11.90 -3.87
CA GLU A 383 -20.80 -12.84 -4.45
C GLU A 383 -20.42 -14.27 -4.11
N TYR A 384 -19.18 -14.68 -4.43
CA TYR A 384 -18.68 -16.01 -4.11
C TYR A 384 -18.79 -16.34 -2.62
N MET A 385 -18.43 -15.41 -1.72
CA MET A 385 -18.48 -15.67 -0.29
C MET A 385 -19.92 -15.85 0.21
N ASN A 386 -20.86 -15.08 -0.33
CA ASN A 386 -22.27 -15.14 0.04
C ASN A 386 -23.00 -16.37 -0.53
N THR A 387 -22.59 -16.89 -1.70
CA THR A 387 -23.20 -18.07 -2.31
C THR A 387 -22.57 -19.37 -1.82
N ASP A 388 -21.26 -19.53 -2.03
CA ASP A 388 -20.58 -20.82 -1.92
C ASP A 388 -19.51 -20.81 -0.84
N GLY A 389 -18.75 -19.72 -0.73
CA GLY A 389 -17.55 -19.63 0.10
C GLY A 389 -17.84 -19.89 1.58
N MET A 390 -18.89 -19.28 2.14
CA MET A 390 -19.29 -19.53 3.53
C MET A 390 -19.86 -20.94 3.74
N LEU A 391 -20.62 -21.49 2.78
CA LEU A 391 -21.15 -22.84 2.86
C LEU A 391 -20.03 -23.89 2.85
N LEU A 392 -19.11 -23.79 1.89
CA LEU A 392 -17.92 -24.63 1.80
C LEU A 392 -17.06 -24.51 3.06
N HIS A 393 -16.97 -23.32 3.64
CA HIS A 393 -16.26 -23.14 4.90
C HIS A 393 -16.99 -23.84 6.06
N LEU A 394 -18.31 -23.71 6.19
CA LEU A 394 -19.11 -24.36 7.25
C LEU A 394 -19.06 -25.90 7.15
N GLN A 395 -18.94 -26.47 5.96
CA GLN A 395 -18.70 -27.91 5.80
C GLN A 395 -17.42 -28.36 6.50
N LYS A 396 -16.35 -27.55 6.49
CA LYS A 396 -15.10 -27.82 7.25
C LYS A 396 -15.31 -27.85 8.76
N TRP A 397 -16.38 -27.21 9.25
CA TRP A 397 -16.83 -27.26 10.65
C TRP A 397 -17.69 -28.47 10.99
N ASN A 398 -17.93 -29.37 10.01
CA ASN A 398 -18.93 -30.44 10.05
C ASN A 398 -20.33 -29.88 10.37
N GLN A 399 -20.66 -28.71 9.84
CA GLN A 399 -21.97 -28.09 9.99
C GLN A 399 -22.66 -28.04 8.63
N PHE A 400 -23.82 -28.67 8.53
CA PHE A 400 -24.70 -28.55 7.39
C PHE A 400 -25.72 -27.44 7.67
N VAL A 401 -25.95 -26.59 6.67
CA VAL A 401 -26.92 -25.51 6.78
C VAL A 401 -28.24 -26.01 6.20
N ALA A 402 -29.27 -26.11 7.03
CA ALA A 402 -30.63 -26.37 6.57
C ALA A 402 -31.12 -25.24 5.66
N GLU A 403 -32.05 -25.54 4.75
CA GLU A 403 -32.56 -24.60 3.73
C GLU A 403 -33.05 -23.26 4.33
N ASP A 404 -33.61 -23.28 5.54
CA ASP A 404 -34.17 -22.09 6.21
C ASP A 404 -33.17 -21.30 7.07
N SER A 405 -31.90 -21.71 7.12
CA SER A 405 -30.91 -21.13 8.03
C SER A 405 -29.96 -20.20 7.29
N ASN A 406 -29.82 -18.95 7.76
CA ASN A 406 -28.83 -18.00 7.23
C ASN A 406 -27.38 -18.51 7.44
N PRO A 407 -26.61 -18.81 6.37
CA PRO A 407 -25.23 -19.29 6.46
C PRO A 407 -24.28 -18.25 7.09
N CYS A 408 -24.44 -16.98 6.75
CA CYS A 408 -23.61 -15.88 7.26
C CYS A 408 -23.73 -15.75 8.78
N LYS A 409 -24.94 -15.87 9.32
CA LYS A 409 -25.18 -15.87 10.77
C LYS A 409 -24.42 -17.00 11.47
N LYS A 410 -24.53 -18.23 10.95
CA LYS A 410 -23.81 -19.40 11.50
C LYS A 410 -22.30 -19.22 11.41
N PHE A 411 -21.82 -18.75 10.26
CA PHE A 411 -20.41 -18.49 10.01
C PHE A 411 -19.83 -17.51 11.05
N TRP A 412 -20.43 -16.33 11.21
CA TRP A 412 -19.93 -15.31 12.13
C TRP A 412 -20.06 -15.72 13.61
N ASN A 413 -21.11 -16.45 13.96
CA ASN A 413 -21.27 -17.04 15.30
C ASN A 413 -20.12 -17.97 15.68
N ASN A 414 -19.65 -18.81 14.74
CA ASN A 414 -18.52 -19.72 14.96
C ASN A 414 -17.20 -18.98 15.24
N TYR A 415 -17.07 -17.75 14.74
CA TYR A 415 -15.94 -16.86 14.99
C TYR A 415 -16.15 -15.93 16.19
N GLY A 416 -17.24 -16.08 16.94
CA GLY A 416 -17.49 -15.34 18.18
C GLY A 416 -18.26 -14.03 17.99
N TYR A 417 -18.87 -13.80 16.84
CA TYR A 417 -19.70 -12.61 16.57
C TYR A 417 -21.19 -12.96 16.63
N PRO A 418 -21.86 -12.81 17.79
CA PRO A 418 -23.28 -13.17 17.97
C PRO A 418 -24.23 -12.32 17.13
N ASN A 419 -23.86 -11.06 16.86
CA ASN A 419 -24.60 -10.17 15.99
C ASN A 419 -23.79 -9.93 14.72
N PHE A 420 -24.10 -10.68 13.66
CA PHE A 420 -23.29 -10.68 12.44
C PHE A 420 -23.46 -9.40 11.61
N ASP A 421 -24.58 -8.69 11.74
CA ASP A 421 -24.88 -7.46 10.97
C ASP A 421 -24.41 -6.18 11.70
N ASN A 422 -24.08 -6.25 13.00
CA ASN A 422 -23.62 -5.08 13.76
C ASN A 422 -22.11 -4.91 13.67
N GLU A 423 -21.63 -3.89 12.97
CA GLU A 423 -20.19 -3.60 12.80
C GLU A 423 -19.43 -3.49 14.13
N SER A 424 -20.04 -2.86 15.14
CA SER A 424 -19.49 -2.66 16.48
C SER A 424 -19.55 -3.89 17.40
N CYS A 425 -20.01 -5.05 16.90
CA CYS A 425 -20.08 -6.27 17.70
C CYS A 425 -18.69 -6.72 18.15
N GLN A 426 -18.45 -6.72 19.46
CA GLN A 426 -17.24 -7.28 20.05
C GLN A 426 -17.20 -8.80 19.87
N ARG A 427 -16.03 -9.31 19.50
CA ARG A 427 -15.79 -10.73 19.32
C ARG A 427 -15.64 -11.42 20.68
N LYS A 428 -16.38 -12.50 20.89
CA LYS A 428 -16.13 -13.42 22.01
C LYS A 428 -14.82 -14.17 21.81
N GLU A 429 -14.21 -14.62 22.90
CA GLU A 429 -13.02 -15.48 22.82
C GLU A 429 -13.26 -16.71 21.94
N TRP A 430 -12.23 -17.09 21.21
CA TRP A 430 -12.33 -18.22 20.29
C TRP A 430 -12.37 -19.54 21.06
N THR A 431 -13.26 -20.42 20.62
CA THR A 431 -13.30 -21.79 21.15
C THR A 431 -12.10 -22.60 20.68
N ARG A 432 -11.77 -23.69 21.37
CA ARG A 432 -10.76 -24.66 20.92
C ARG A 432 -11.04 -25.18 19.50
N LYS A 433 -12.32 -25.33 19.13
CA LYS A 433 -12.73 -25.73 17.78
C LYS A 433 -12.37 -24.66 16.75
N THR A 434 -12.63 -23.39 17.05
CA THR A 434 -12.27 -22.24 16.20
C THR A 434 -10.76 -22.19 15.95
N HIS A 435 -9.95 -22.29 17.01
CA HIS A 435 -8.49 -22.36 16.88
C HIS A 435 -8.03 -23.54 16.01
N ARG A 436 -8.66 -24.72 16.14
CA ARG A 436 -8.33 -25.89 15.31
C ARG A 436 -8.63 -25.66 13.83
N ILE A 437 -9.75 -25.03 13.49
CA ILE A 437 -10.10 -24.73 12.09
C ILE A 437 -9.15 -23.69 11.51
N LEU A 438 -8.91 -22.59 12.22
CA LEU A 438 -7.96 -21.55 11.77
C LEU A 438 -6.54 -22.09 11.61
N GLY A 439 -6.07 -22.92 12.56
CA GLY A 439 -4.76 -23.56 12.45
C GLY A 439 -4.64 -24.49 11.24
N ARG A 440 -5.73 -25.12 10.81
CA ARG A 440 -5.75 -25.99 9.61
C ARG A 440 -5.88 -25.22 8.30
N GLU A 441 -6.73 -24.19 8.26
CA GLU A 441 -7.04 -23.47 7.02
C GLU A 441 -6.07 -22.31 6.76
N CYS A 442 -5.76 -21.55 7.80
CA CYS A 442 -4.97 -20.33 7.70
C CYS A 442 -3.52 -20.56 8.14
N GLY A 443 -3.31 -21.47 9.09
CA GLY A 443 -2.04 -21.68 9.77
C GLY A 443 -1.71 -20.57 10.79
N TYR A 444 -0.96 -20.93 11.84
CA TYR A 444 -0.38 -19.94 12.75
C TYR A 444 0.99 -19.51 12.23
N TRP A 445 1.05 -18.27 11.74
CA TRP A 445 2.25 -17.70 11.14
C TRP A 445 3.21 -17.15 12.19
N PHE A 446 4.49 -17.38 11.97
CA PHE A 446 5.57 -16.75 12.71
C PHE A 446 6.72 -16.40 11.76
N LEU A 447 7.50 -15.40 12.14
CA LEU A 447 8.68 -14.98 11.40
C LEU A 447 9.91 -15.70 11.98
N CYS A 448 10.61 -16.49 11.16
CA CYS A 448 11.81 -17.20 11.61
C CYS A 448 12.92 -16.20 12.00
N GLN A 449 13.49 -16.35 13.20
CA GLN A 449 14.56 -15.45 13.65
C GLN A 449 15.88 -15.60 12.86
N SER A 450 16.13 -16.79 12.30
CA SER A 450 17.40 -17.09 11.62
C SER A 450 17.40 -16.77 10.12
N CYS A 451 16.25 -16.82 9.45
CA CYS A 451 16.16 -16.57 8.00
C CYS A 451 15.21 -15.43 7.62
N ARG A 452 14.42 -14.92 8.57
CA ARG A 452 13.43 -13.84 8.35
C ARG A 452 12.45 -14.15 7.23
N SER A 453 12.06 -15.42 7.14
CA SER A 453 10.98 -15.89 6.28
C SER A 453 9.79 -16.27 7.14
N TRP A 454 8.60 -16.03 6.61
CA TRP A 454 7.35 -16.46 7.22
C TRP A 454 7.24 -17.99 7.19
N ARG A 455 6.85 -18.57 8.32
CA ARG A 455 6.57 -20.00 8.48
C ARG A 455 5.24 -20.17 9.18
N HIS A 456 4.54 -21.26 8.91
CA HIS A 456 3.29 -21.57 9.61
C HIS A 456 3.37 -22.88 10.40
N THR A 457 2.54 -23.00 11.42
CA THR A 457 2.31 -24.26 12.15
C THR A 457 0.82 -24.45 12.42
N PRO A 458 0.33 -25.70 12.46
CA PRO A 458 -1.05 -25.97 12.85
C PRO A 458 -1.32 -25.74 14.35
N ILE A 459 -0.28 -25.61 15.17
CA ILE A 459 -0.39 -25.48 16.63
C ILE A 459 -0.25 -24.01 17.03
N SER A 460 -1.28 -23.48 17.69
CA SER A 460 -1.22 -22.15 18.31
C SER A 460 -0.33 -22.22 19.55
N GLN A 461 0.93 -21.88 19.38
CA GLN A 461 1.86 -21.68 20.49
C GLN A 461 2.61 -20.39 20.16
N GLN A 462 2.43 -19.36 20.97
CA GLN A 462 3.23 -18.15 20.85
C GLN A 462 4.56 -18.44 21.57
N ARG A 463 5.64 -18.47 20.78
CA ARG A 463 7.01 -18.39 21.29
C ARG A 463 7.69 -17.29 20.50
N ASP A 464 8.26 -16.31 21.19
CA ASP A 464 8.86 -15.14 20.55
C ASP A 464 10.13 -15.47 19.75
N SER A 465 10.78 -16.60 20.06
CA SER A 465 12.10 -17.00 19.55
C SER A 465 12.09 -18.19 18.59
N ARG A 466 11.06 -18.31 17.75
CA ARG A 466 10.95 -19.46 16.83
C ARG A 466 11.91 -19.43 15.65
N GLN A 467 12.46 -20.60 15.35
CA GLN A 467 13.31 -20.87 14.20
C GLN A 467 12.71 -21.96 13.31
N CYS A 468 13.17 -22.06 12.05
CA CYS A 468 12.74 -23.14 11.15
C CYS A 468 13.03 -24.52 11.73
N THR A 469 14.14 -24.66 12.47
CA THR A 469 14.58 -25.91 13.12
C THR A 469 13.58 -26.42 14.15
N ASP A 470 12.79 -25.53 14.76
CA ASP A 470 11.77 -25.88 15.76
C ASP A 470 10.57 -26.62 15.14
N LEU A 471 10.44 -26.61 13.80
CA LEU A 471 9.38 -27.32 13.06
C LEU A 471 9.76 -28.75 12.65
N GLY A 472 10.86 -29.29 13.18
CA GLY A 472 11.35 -30.64 12.90
C GLY A 472 12.14 -30.73 11.60
N ASN A 473 13.47 -30.87 11.71
CA ASN A 473 14.45 -31.05 10.63
C ASN A 473 14.40 -30.07 9.43
N ARG A 474 13.62 -28.99 9.50
CA ARG A 474 13.59 -27.96 8.45
C ARG A 474 14.76 -27.01 8.63
N VAL A 475 15.76 -27.15 7.76
CA VAL A 475 16.87 -26.19 7.64
C VAL A 475 16.32 -24.87 7.10
N CYS A 476 16.92 -23.75 7.51
CA CYS A 476 16.67 -22.47 6.88
C CYS A 476 17.16 -22.51 5.42
N LEU A 477 16.29 -22.87 4.48
CA LEU A 477 16.60 -22.82 3.05
C LEU A 477 16.72 -21.35 2.60
N LYS A 478 17.76 -21.05 1.81
CA LYS A 478 17.91 -19.76 1.13
C LYS A 478 16.87 -19.67 0.01
N GLU A 479 16.11 -18.58 0.04
CA GLU A 479 15.35 -17.97 -1.07
C GLU A 479 14.83 -18.90 -2.17
N ASN A 480 13.72 -19.59 -1.88
CA ASN A 480 12.74 -19.91 -2.92
C ASN A 480 11.40 -19.35 -2.44
N ASP A 481 11.29 -18.02 -2.41
CA ASP A 481 10.12 -17.27 -1.92
C ASP A 481 8.97 -17.29 -2.96
N ARG A 482 8.61 -18.47 -3.48
CA ARG A 482 7.24 -18.67 -4.00
C ARG A 482 6.24 -18.70 -2.83
N ASP A 483 6.66 -19.16 -1.65
CA ASP A 483 5.81 -19.26 -0.45
C ASP A 483 5.54 -17.92 0.26
N ALA A 484 6.34 -16.87 0.02
CA ALA A 484 6.15 -15.58 0.67
C ALA A 484 4.88 -14.85 0.20
N THR A 485 4.41 -15.15 -1.02
CA THR A 485 3.22 -14.56 -1.64
C THR A 485 2.24 -15.58 -2.21
N MET A 486 2.66 -16.82 -2.49
CA MET A 486 1.77 -17.85 -3.04
C MET A 486 1.54 -18.95 -2.02
N PHE A 487 0.29 -19.08 -1.58
CA PHE A 487 -0.18 -20.33 -1.00
C PHE A 487 -0.55 -21.26 -2.16
N VAL A 488 0.43 -21.98 -2.69
CA VAL A 488 0.20 -23.23 -3.42
C VAL A 488 0.87 -24.31 -2.59
N GLU A 489 0.08 -24.94 -1.70
CA GLU A 489 0.19 -26.35 -1.25
C GLU A 489 -0.64 -26.57 0.03
N CYS A 490 -1.97 -26.50 -0.13
CA CYS A 490 -2.91 -27.32 0.64
C CYS A 490 -4.26 -27.47 -0.10
N LEU A 491 -4.18 -27.67 -1.41
CA LEU A 491 -5.26 -28.22 -2.23
C LEU A 491 -4.80 -29.56 -2.82
N SER A 492 -4.35 -30.47 -1.96
CA SER A 492 -4.23 -31.88 -2.29
C SER A 492 -5.54 -32.62 -2.03
N ILE A 493 -6.70 -31.98 -2.25
CA ILE A 493 -7.99 -32.65 -2.49
C ILE A 493 -8.79 -31.71 -3.39
N MET A 494 -8.52 -31.73 -4.68
CA MET A 494 -9.48 -31.67 -5.79
C MET A 494 -8.65 -31.88 -7.06
N THR A 495 -8.21 -33.12 -7.28
CA THR A 495 -8.08 -33.56 -8.68
C THR A 495 -9.42 -33.25 -9.35
N PRO A 496 -9.45 -32.70 -10.58
CA PRO A 496 -10.68 -32.81 -11.37
C PRO A 496 -11.06 -34.29 -11.33
N ALA A 497 -12.32 -34.58 -10.96
CA ALA A 497 -12.81 -35.94 -10.99
C ALA A 497 -12.34 -36.54 -12.33
N PRO A 498 -11.66 -37.71 -12.35
CA PRO A 498 -11.34 -38.35 -13.60
C PRO A 498 -12.65 -38.41 -14.38
N SER A 499 -12.61 -37.95 -15.63
CA SER A 499 -13.74 -38.05 -16.54
C SER A 499 -14.21 -39.49 -16.49
N ILE A 500 -15.31 -39.73 -15.79
CA ILE A 500 -16.04 -40.98 -15.88
C ILE A 500 -16.59 -40.93 -17.29
N GLN A 501 -15.83 -41.51 -18.22
CA GLN A 501 -16.41 -41.90 -19.50
C GLN A 501 -17.62 -42.76 -19.16
N PRO A 502 -18.81 -42.42 -19.66
CA PRO A 502 -19.97 -43.25 -19.41
C PRO A 502 -19.68 -44.64 -19.98
N GLN A 503 -19.46 -45.61 -19.10
CA GLN A 503 -19.49 -47.01 -19.47
C GLN A 503 -20.90 -47.28 -19.99
N MET A 504 -21.00 -47.50 -21.30
CA MET A 504 -22.20 -47.97 -21.95
C MET A 504 -22.55 -49.35 -21.39
N VAL A 505 -23.47 -49.39 -20.42
CA VAL A 505 -24.13 -50.63 -20.03
C VAL A 505 -25.26 -50.85 -21.02
N VAL A 506 -25.07 -51.84 -21.90
CA VAL A 506 -26.10 -52.30 -22.83
C VAL A 506 -27.18 -53.02 -22.03
N ALA A 507 -28.35 -52.40 -21.88
CA ALA A 507 -29.55 -53.07 -21.40
C ALA A 507 -30.25 -53.79 -22.58
N PRO A 508 -30.76 -55.03 -22.41
CA PRO A 508 -31.41 -55.75 -23.49
C PRO A 508 -32.76 -55.13 -23.87
N ARG A 509 -33.02 -55.13 -25.19
CA ARG A 509 -34.29 -54.74 -25.82
C ARG A 509 -35.47 -55.55 -25.27
N VAL A 510 -36.52 -54.85 -24.84
CA VAL A 510 -37.89 -55.35 -24.88
C VAL A 510 -38.72 -54.40 -25.74
N VAL A 511 -39.50 -55.01 -26.64
CA VAL A 511 -40.18 -54.41 -27.79
C VAL A 511 -41.64 -54.13 -27.46
N SER A 512 -42.11 -52.93 -27.86
CA SER A 512 -43.50 -52.56 -28.17
C SER A 512 -44.47 -52.44 -26.97
N SER A 513 -45.52 -51.62 -26.95
CA SER A 513 -46.26 -50.89 -27.98
C SER A 513 -47.22 -49.86 -27.34
N GLN A 514 -47.70 -48.91 -28.15
CA GLN A 514 -48.88 -48.02 -27.99
C GLN A 514 -48.64 -46.74 -27.18
N ALA A 515 -48.48 -45.55 -27.80
CA ALA A 515 -49.45 -44.72 -28.54
C ALA A 515 -50.57 -44.17 -27.64
N ILE A 516 -50.59 -42.84 -27.43
CA ILE A 516 -51.77 -41.95 -27.38
C ILE A 516 -51.34 -40.47 -27.26
N ASN A 517 -51.71 -39.73 -28.31
CA ASN A 517 -52.07 -38.30 -28.48
C ASN A 517 -51.40 -37.14 -27.72
N GLN A 518 -50.86 -36.23 -28.55
CA GLN A 518 -50.64 -34.80 -28.28
C GLN A 518 -51.97 -34.03 -28.22
N PRO A 519 -51.94 -32.79 -27.69
CA PRO A 519 -52.32 -31.67 -28.55
C PRO A 519 -51.30 -30.53 -28.58
N LYS A 520 -51.30 -29.87 -29.74
CA LYS A 520 -50.53 -28.70 -30.17
C LYS A 520 -50.84 -27.46 -29.33
N VAL A 521 -49.82 -26.70 -28.94
CA VAL A 521 -49.90 -25.24 -28.79
C VAL A 521 -48.65 -24.62 -29.41
N GLU A 522 -48.86 -23.96 -30.55
CA GLU A 522 -47.89 -23.21 -31.33
C GLU A 522 -48.26 -21.72 -31.21
N LYS A 523 -47.26 -20.84 -31.24
CA LYS A 523 -47.29 -19.36 -31.43
C LYS A 523 -47.39 -18.46 -30.18
N ARG A 524 -46.23 -17.95 -29.74
CA ARG A 524 -45.99 -16.51 -29.48
C ARG A 524 -44.51 -16.22 -29.16
N VAL A 525 -43.65 -16.22 -30.18
CA VAL A 525 -42.31 -15.59 -30.14
C VAL A 525 -42.10 -14.93 -31.49
N HIS A 526 -42.53 -13.67 -31.59
CA HIS A 526 -42.14 -12.67 -32.59
C HIS A 526 -43.01 -11.43 -32.35
N ARG A 527 -42.75 -10.70 -31.26
CA ARG A 527 -43.24 -9.32 -31.09
C ARG A 527 -42.48 -8.49 -30.05
N GLU A 528 -41.21 -8.76 -29.79
CA GLU A 528 -40.40 -7.93 -28.87
C GLU A 528 -39.04 -7.50 -29.44
N GLU A 529 -38.68 -7.88 -30.67
CA GLU A 529 -37.41 -7.47 -31.29
C GLU A 529 -37.53 -6.31 -32.31
N GLU A 530 -38.73 -5.76 -32.55
CA GLU A 530 -38.94 -4.61 -33.46
C GLU A 530 -39.24 -3.27 -32.77
N GLU A 531 -39.51 -3.24 -31.45
CA GLU A 531 -39.81 -1.98 -30.76
C GLU A 531 -38.57 -1.27 -30.16
N GLU A 532 -37.43 -1.95 -30.02
CA GLU A 532 -36.21 -1.32 -29.48
C GLU A 532 -35.36 -0.59 -30.53
N LYS A 533 -35.57 -0.85 -31.83
CA LYS A 533 -34.86 -0.17 -32.94
C LYS A 533 -35.46 1.17 -33.37
N VAL A 534 -36.67 1.51 -32.89
CA VAL A 534 -37.36 2.76 -33.26
C VAL A 534 -37.06 3.91 -32.28
N VAL A 535 -36.60 3.62 -31.06
CA VAL A 535 -36.33 4.65 -30.03
C VAL A 535 -34.91 5.25 -30.14
N LEU A 536 -33.92 4.49 -30.63
CA LEU A 536 -32.54 4.97 -30.79
C LEU A 536 -32.28 5.83 -32.05
N SER A 537 -33.24 5.92 -32.98
CA SER A 537 -33.10 6.70 -34.23
C SER A 537 -33.68 8.12 -34.16
N LYS A 538 -34.44 8.47 -33.11
CA LYS A 538 -35.07 9.80 -32.96
C LYS A 538 -34.27 10.79 -32.10
N THR A 539 -33.44 10.33 -31.16
CA THR A 539 -32.66 11.25 -30.29
C THR A 539 -31.40 11.80 -30.98
N ARG A 540 -30.94 11.17 -32.06
CA ARG A 540 -29.74 11.58 -32.82
C ARG A 540 -30.01 12.70 -33.85
N ARG A 541 -31.26 13.15 -34.00
CA ARG A 541 -31.66 14.20 -34.97
C ARG A 541 -31.78 15.62 -34.39
N MET A 542 -31.55 15.84 -33.08
CA MET A 542 -31.70 17.17 -32.46
C MET A 542 -30.40 17.90 -32.05
N GLN A 543 -29.21 17.35 -32.30
CA GLN A 543 -27.94 18.04 -31.91
C GLN A 543 -27.03 18.46 -33.07
N THR A 544 -27.41 18.25 -34.32
CA THR A 544 -26.58 18.59 -35.50
C THR A 544 -27.21 19.64 -36.42
N ARG A 545 -27.93 20.62 -35.86
CA ARG A 545 -28.50 21.74 -36.63
C ARG A 545 -28.49 23.07 -35.84
N SER A 546 -27.31 23.52 -35.42
CA SER A 546 -27.12 24.93 -35.04
C SER A 546 -25.64 25.32 -34.97
N SER A 547 -24.91 25.20 -36.08
CA SER A 547 -23.70 25.99 -36.30
C SER A 547 -23.25 25.81 -37.74
N VAL A 548 -23.38 26.87 -38.56
CA VAL A 548 -22.43 27.28 -39.62
C VAL A 548 -23.10 28.33 -40.53
N ARG A 549 -22.39 29.47 -40.65
CA ARG A 549 -22.48 30.64 -41.58
C ARG A 549 -23.05 31.93 -40.95
N ARG A 550 -22.46 33.12 -41.13
CA ARG A 550 -21.18 33.62 -41.68
C ARG A 550 -21.13 35.15 -41.39
N ASP A 551 -19.92 35.66 -41.16
CA ASP A 551 -19.30 36.94 -41.59
C ASP A 551 -19.96 38.34 -41.32
N GLN A 552 -19.28 39.14 -40.46
CA GLN A 552 -18.82 40.57 -40.50
C GLN A 552 -19.39 41.63 -41.50
N PRO A 553 -19.11 42.96 -41.36
CA PRO A 553 -18.71 43.82 -40.21
C PRO A 553 -19.44 45.22 -40.18
N ASP A 554 -18.92 46.17 -39.34
CA ASP A 554 -19.07 47.65 -39.27
C ASP A 554 -19.81 48.17 -38.04
N MET A 555 -19.52 49.31 -37.38
CA MET A 555 -18.45 50.31 -37.26
C MET A 555 -18.91 51.22 -36.09
N ASP A 556 -17.97 51.77 -35.33
CA ASP A 556 -18.01 52.98 -34.48
C ASP A 556 -19.17 53.27 -33.50
N GLU A 557 -18.85 53.45 -32.20
CA GLU A 557 -18.69 54.78 -31.56
C GLU A 557 -18.56 54.64 -30.02
N ASN A 558 -17.52 55.30 -29.49
CA ASN A 558 -17.32 55.69 -28.09
C ASN A 558 -17.87 57.13 -27.98
N PRO A 559 -18.34 57.69 -26.83
CA PRO A 559 -17.42 58.00 -25.72
C PRO A 559 -18.02 58.14 -24.27
N ASN A 560 -17.08 58.23 -23.33
CA ASN A 560 -17.02 59.12 -22.15
C ASN A 560 -17.67 58.80 -20.78
N GLU A 561 -16.74 58.74 -19.80
CA GLU A 561 -16.65 59.50 -18.53
C GLU A 561 -17.50 59.13 -17.28
N ARG A 562 -16.81 58.47 -16.32
CA ARG A 562 -16.53 58.81 -14.89
C ARG A 562 -17.22 60.05 -14.23
N PRO A 563 -17.11 60.31 -12.89
CA PRO A 563 -16.57 59.52 -11.74
C PRO A 563 -17.31 59.64 -10.37
N GLY A 564 -16.86 58.83 -9.39
CA GLY A 564 -16.59 59.23 -7.98
C GLY A 564 -17.79 59.33 -7.01
N THR A 565 -17.70 59.16 -5.68
CA THR A 565 -16.59 59.08 -4.69
C THR A 565 -17.20 58.66 -3.33
N SER A 566 -16.40 57.96 -2.51
CA SER A 566 -16.31 57.94 -1.03
C SER A 566 -17.49 58.34 -0.12
N GLY A 567 -17.72 57.53 0.93
CA GLY A 567 -18.38 57.96 2.17
C GLY A 567 -18.41 56.88 3.24
N SER A 568 -17.62 57.07 4.29
CA SER A 568 -17.46 56.27 5.51
C SER A 568 -18.69 56.24 6.43
N HIS A 569 -18.95 55.09 7.07
CA HIS A 569 -19.08 54.95 8.53
C HIS A 569 -18.99 53.49 8.96
#